data_AF-A0A9N9EU61-F1
#
_entry.id   AF-A0A9N9EU61-F1
#
_cell.length_a   1.000
_cell.length_b   1.000
_cell.length_c   1.000
_cell.angle_alpha   90.00
_cell.angle_beta   90.00
_cell.angle_gamma   90.00
#
_symmetry.space_group_name_H-M   'P 1'
#
loop_
_entity.id
_entity.type
_entity.pdbx_description
1 polymer ?
#
loop_
_entity_poly.entity_id
_entity_poly.type
_entity_poly.pdbx_seq_one_letter_code
_entity_poly.pdbx_strand_id
1 'polypeptide(L)'
;GNHRKSLTENLNESLKRLGTGYIDLMYVHIWDFRTPIEEVMRSLDDVIRSGKVLYVAISDSPSWVISSANMLADLRGWRESVAEKVSEMTSSFRSAAITKAANEEQNWKILDEVIAIAAETKRSPVQVTLNWMSQKPGITSPLIGARTKAQLIENLSALEF
;
A
#
# COMPACT_ATOMS: atom_id res chain seq x y z
N GLY A 1 -5.62 -10.54 13.16
CA GLY A 1 -4.18 -10.75 13.44
C GLY A 1 -3.58 -11.54 12.31
N ASN A 2 -2.26 -11.69 12.29
CA ASN A 2 -1.55 -12.35 11.19
C ASN A 2 -1.51 -13.88 11.32
N HIS A 3 -1.91 -14.41 12.48
CA HIS A 3 -2.04 -15.85 12.70
C HIS A 3 -3.02 -16.53 11.72
N ARG A 4 -2.74 -17.80 11.41
CA ARG A 4 -3.37 -18.56 10.33
C ARG A 4 -4.90 -18.50 10.34
N LYS A 5 -5.49 -18.71 11.52
CA LYS A 5 -6.95 -18.72 11.71
C LYS A 5 -7.58 -17.41 11.25
N SER A 6 -7.08 -16.27 11.75
CA SER A 6 -7.64 -14.95 11.41
C SER A 6 -7.46 -14.64 9.94
N LEU A 7 -6.31 -14.98 9.36
CA LEU A 7 -6.07 -14.77 7.93
C LEU A 7 -7.07 -15.53 7.07
N THR A 8 -7.29 -16.82 7.37
CA THR A 8 -8.19 -17.69 6.61
C THR A 8 -9.65 -17.25 6.73
N GLU A 9 -10.12 -16.95 7.94
CA GLU A 9 -11.49 -16.51 8.20
C GLU A 9 -11.76 -15.16 7.51
N ASN A 10 -10.88 -14.17 7.71
CA ASN A 10 -11.03 -12.84 7.11
C ASN A 10 -11.00 -12.87 5.57
N LEU A 11 -10.16 -13.73 4.97
CA LEU A 11 -10.13 -13.91 3.52
C LEU A 11 -11.47 -14.46 3.01
N ASN A 12 -11.98 -15.53 3.62
CA ASN A 12 -13.26 -16.13 3.21
C ASN A 12 -14.42 -15.14 3.34
N GLU A 13 -14.47 -14.37 4.42
CA GLU A 13 -15.48 -13.33 4.59
C GLU A 13 -15.33 -12.20 3.56
N SER A 14 -14.10 -11.81 3.23
CA SER A 14 -13.84 -10.78 2.22
C SER A 14 -14.28 -11.23 0.84
N LEU A 15 -13.95 -12.46 0.44
CA LEU A 15 -14.40 -13.06 -0.82
C LEU A 15 -15.93 -13.12 -0.90
N LYS A 16 -16.59 -13.51 0.21
CA LYS A 16 -18.05 -13.52 0.30
C LYS A 16 -18.64 -12.11 0.13
N ARG A 17 -18.07 -11.09 0.77
CA ARG A 17 -18.53 -9.69 0.64
C ARG A 17 -18.29 -9.13 -0.76
N LEU A 18 -17.19 -9.50 -1.40
CA LEU A 18 -16.83 -9.08 -2.75
C LEU A 18 -17.60 -9.86 -3.85
N GLY A 19 -18.23 -10.98 -3.50
CA GLY A 19 -18.94 -11.82 -4.47
C GLY A 19 -18.01 -12.49 -5.49
N THR A 20 -16.76 -12.76 -5.11
CA THR A 20 -15.73 -13.36 -5.99
C THR A 20 -15.12 -14.61 -5.35
N GLY A 21 -14.58 -15.50 -6.19
CA GLY A 21 -13.84 -16.69 -5.75
C GLY A 21 -12.37 -16.43 -5.42
N TYR A 22 -11.81 -15.31 -5.90
CA TYR A 22 -10.40 -14.96 -5.69
C TYR A 22 -10.17 -13.44 -5.67
N ILE A 23 -9.01 -13.04 -5.16
CA ILE A 23 -8.45 -11.68 -5.26
C ILE A 23 -7.06 -11.73 -5.87
N ASP A 24 -6.68 -10.72 -6.64
CA ASP A 24 -5.36 -10.66 -7.27
C ASP A 24 -4.25 -10.43 -6.24
N LEU A 25 -4.46 -9.50 -5.30
CA LEU A 25 -3.45 -9.09 -4.33
C LEU A 25 -4.02 -9.02 -2.91
N MET A 26 -3.41 -9.75 -1.97
CA MET A 26 -3.74 -9.67 -0.56
C MET A 26 -2.64 -8.94 0.22
N TYR A 27 -3.00 -7.89 0.96
CA TYR A 27 -2.08 -7.18 1.84
C TYR A 27 -2.14 -7.70 3.29
N VAL A 28 -0.97 -7.96 3.88
CA VAL A 28 -0.80 -7.98 5.34
C VAL A 28 -0.74 -6.52 5.79
N HIS A 29 -1.80 -6.06 6.48
CA HIS A 29 -2.01 -4.64 6.75
C HIS A 29 -0.98 -4.02 7.72
N ILE A 30 -0.56 -4.78 8.75
CA ILE A 30 0.50 -4.43 9.71
C ILE A 30 1.13 -5.74 10.19
N TRP A 31 2.45 -5.77 10.37
CA TRP A 31 3.11 -6.92 11.01
C TRP A 31 2.83 -6.94 12.52
N ASP A 32 2.17 -7.97 13.03
CA ASP A 32 1.68 -7.98 14.43
C ASP A 32 2.73 -8.36 15.48
N PHE A 33 3.92 -8.83 15.08
CA PHE A 33 5.03 -9.31 15.93
C PHE A 33 4.65 -10.31 17.02
N ARG A 34 3.44 -10.88 16.94
CA ARG A 34 2.91 -11.89 17.89
C ARG A 34 2.85 -13.26 17.24
N THR A 35 2.70 -13.28 15.92
CA THR A 35 2.71 -14.49 15.11
C THR A 35 4.13 -14.74 14.57
N PRO A 36 4.72 -15.94 14.77
CA PRO A 36 6.01 -16.29 14.18
C PRO A 36 6.00 -16.11 12.65
N ILE A 37 7.12 -15.66 12.09
CA ILE A 37 7.25 -15.38 10.66
C ILE A 37 6.97 -16.62 9.81
N GLU A 38 7.35 -17.80 10.30
CA GLU A 38 7.10 -19.09 9.67
C GLU A 38 5.61 -19.40 9.55
N GLU A 39 4.83 -19.12 10.60
CA GLU A 39 3.38 -19.35 10.56
C GLU A 39 2.71 -18.39 9.58
N VAL A 40 3.08 -17.12 9.61
CA VAL A 40 2.54 -16.10 8.69
C VAL A 40 2.85 -16.50 7.25
N MET A 41 4.12 -16.73 6.93
CA MET A 41 4.56 -17.06 5.58
C MET A 41 3.98 -18.37 5.07
N ARG A 42 3.91 -19.40 5.93
CA ARG A 42 3.25 -20.65 5.55
C ARG A 42 1.76 -20.44 5.24
N SER A 43 1.08 -19.62 6.04
CA SER A 43 -0.34 -19.34 5.84
C SER A 43 -0.61 -18.51 4.58
N LEU A 44 0.31 -17.60 4.23
CA LEU A 44 0.28 -16.86 2.97
C LEU A 44 0.47 -17.81 1.76
N ASP A 45 1.42 -18.74 1.84
CA ASP A 45 1.64 -19.76 0.80
C ASP A 45 0.39 -20.66 0.65
N ASP A 46 -0.22 -21.08 1.75
CA ASP A 46 -1.42 -21.92 1.74
C ASP A 46 -2.62 -21.21 1.06
N VAL A 47 -2.82 -19.90 1.27
CA VAL A 47 -3.90 -19.18 0.58
C VAL A 47 -3.62 -18.96 -0.91
N ILE A 48 -2.36 -18.76 -1.31
CA ILE A 48 -2.00 -18.71 -2.73
C ILE A 48 -2.26 -20.07 -3.39
N ARG A 49 -1.79 -21.16 -2.77
CA ARG A 49 -2.00 -22.53 -3.27
C ARG A 49 -3.48 -22.89 -3.37
N SER A 50 -4.33 -22.32 -2.51
CA SER A 50 -5.77 -22.54 -2.58
C SER A 50 -6.45 -21.91 -3.80
N GLY A 51 -5.74 -21.06 -4.57
CA GLY A 51 -6.28 -20.34 -5.72
C GLY A 51 -7.15 -19.13 -5.36
N LYS A 52 -7.32 -18.84 -4.07
CA LYS A 52 -8.10 -17.68 -3.57
C LYS A 52 -7.36 -16.36 -3.66
N VAL A 53 -6.04 -16.41 -3.78
CA VAL A 53 -5.15 -15.24 -3.85
C VAL A 53 -4.10 -15.52 -4.92
N LEU A 54 -3.85 -14.57 -5.83
CA LEU A 54 -2.77 -14.73 -6.82
C LEU A 54 -1.42 -14.29 -6.25
N TYR A 55 -1.38 -13.17 -5.53
CA TYR A 55 -0.17 -12.56 -4.98
C TYR A 55 -0.38 -12.02 -3.56
N VAL A 56 0.70 -11.97 -2.78
CA VAL A 56 0.71 -11.39 -1.44
C VAL A 56 1.63 -10.19 -1.36
N ALA A 57 1.25 -9.24 -0.53
CA ALA A 57 1.97 -8.01 -0.28
C ALA A 57 2.00 -7.68 1.22
N ILE A 58 2.97 -6.87 1.62
CA ILE A 58 3.15 -6.43 3.00
C ILE A 58 2.97 -4.92 3.06
N SER A 59 2.27 -4.41 4.07
CA SER A 59 2.09 -2.97 4.33
C SER A 59 2.70 -2.64 5.68
N ASP A 60 3.25 -1.43 5.80
CA ASP A 60 3.62 -0.81 7.08
C ASP A 60 4.47 -1.73 7.98
N SER A 61 5.46 -2.40 7.39
CA SER A 61 6.34 -3.36 8.08
C SER A 61 7.81 -2.94 7.92
N PRO A 62 8.66 -3.11 8.95
CA PRO A 62 10.08 -2.80 8.81
C PRO A 62 10.74 -3.61 7.70
N SER A 63 11.65 -3.00 6.93
CA SER A 63 12.29 -3.67 5.79
C SER A 63 13.01 -4.97 6.20
N TRP A 64 13.55 -5.06 7.41
CA TRP A 64 14.18 -6.29 7.91
C TRP A 64 13.19 -7.47 8.03
N VAL A 65 11.92 -7.21 8.33
CA VAL A 65 10.87 -8.24 8.37
C VAL A 65 10.63 -8.77 6.96
N ILE A 66 10.54 -7.87 5.98
CA ILE A 66 10.29 -8.20 4.57
C ILE A 66 11.47 -9.00 4.01
N SER A 67 12.71 -8.58 4.26
CA SER A 67 13.91 -9.31 3.86
C SER A 67 13.96 -10.71 4.49
N SER A 68 13.64 -10.82 5.78
CA SER A 68 13.60 -12.10 6.49
C SER A 68 12.50 -13.02 5.96
N ALA A 69 11.33 -12.46 5.63
CA ALA A 69 10.20 -13.18 5.06
C ALA A 69 10.53 -13.75 3.68
N ASN A 70 11.11 -12.93 2.80
CA ASN A 70 11.49 -13.36 1.45
C ASN A 70 12.63 -14.39 1.50
N MET A 71 13.64 -14.19 2.36
CA MET A 71 14.68 -15.20 2.60
C MET A 71 14.09 -16.54 3.04
N LEU A 72 13.14 -16.51 3.99
CA LEU A 72 12.48 -17.72 4.45
C LEU A 72 11.65 -18.39 3.35
N ALA A 73 10.96 -17.60 2.52
CA ALA A 73 10.19 -18.13 1.40
C ALA A 73 11.09 -18.85 0.39
N ASP A 74 12.21 -18.26 0.01
CA ASP A 74 13.21 -18.85 -0.88
C ASP A 74 13.74 -20.18 -0.31
N LEU A 75 14.20 -20.18 0.95
CA LEU A 75 14.71 -21.38 1.63
C LEU A 75 13.69 -22.52 1.74
N ARG A 76 12.38 -22.21 1.76
CA ARG A 76 11.29 -23.19 1.94
C ARG A 76 10.58 -23.52 0.63
N GLY A 77 10.94 -22.90 -0.49
CA GLY A 77 10.22 -23.01 -1.75
C GLY A 77 8.77 -22.52 -1.66
N TRP A 78 8.51 -21.51 -0.83
CA TRP A 78 7.23 -20.82 -0.74
C TRP A 78 7.20 -19.59 -1.65
N ARG A 79 6.01 -19.07 -1.92
CA ARG A 79 5.86 -17.84 -2.69
C ARG A 79 6.36 -16.62 -1.91
N GLU A 80 7.19 -15.81 -2.55
CA GLU A 80 7.68 -14.52 -2.04
C GLU A 80 6.58 -13.45 -2.02
N SER A 81 6.81 -12.37 -1.28
CA SER A 81 5.97 -11.16 -1.35
C SER A 81 6.30 -10.34 -2.59
N VAL A 82 5.28 -9.86 -3.31
CA VAL A 82 5.43 -9.23 -4.64
C VAL A 82 5.31 -7.71 -4.58
N ALA A 83 4.76 -7.17 -3.49
CA ALA A 83 4.65 -5.73 -3.33
C ALA A 83 4.75 -5.31 -1.85
N GLU A 84 5.30 -4.12 -1.65
CA GLU A 84 5.27 -3.41 -0.38
C GLU A 84 4.41 -2.17 -0.54
N LYS A 85 3.41 -2.00 0.34
CA LYS A 85 2.75 -0.72 0.49
C LYS A 85 3.55 0.10 1.49
N VAL A 86 4.35 1.00 0.95
CA VAL A 86 5.07 2.00 1.74
C VAL A 86 4.18 3.21 1.91
N SER A 87 3.88 3.57 3.16
CA SER A 87 3.43 4.91 3.48
C SER A 87 4.65 5.72 3.91
N GLU A 88 4.94 6.84 3.25
CA GLU A 88 5.92 7.78 3.79
C GLU A 88 5.35 8.33 5.11
N MET A 89 6.10 8.09 6.19
CA MET A 89 5.99 8.65 7.54
C MET A 89 5.02 7.96 8.54
N THR A 90 5.67 7.32 9.51
CA THR A 90 5.22 6.97 10.89
C THR A 90 3.77 6.55 11.05
N SER A 91 3.59 5.25 11.33
CA SER A 91 2.35 4.64 11.83
C SER A 91 1.67 5.50 12.90
N SER A 92 0.69 6.30 12.48
CA SER A 92 -0.24 6.97 13.36
C SER A 92 -1.54 7.13 12.62
N PHE A 93 -2.64 6.92 13.33
CA PHE A 93 -4.00 7.10 12.83
C PHE A 93 -4.05 8.35 11.95
N ARG A 94 -4.51 8.21 10.69
CA ARG A 94 -4.42 9.22 9.62
C ARG A 94 -4.64 10.68 10.07
N SER A 95 -5.49 10.94 11.07
CA SER A 95 -5.71 12.29 11.60
C SER A 95 -4.48 12.88 12.31
N ALA A 96 -3.77 12.12 13.13
CA ALA A 96 -2.63 12.61 13.90
C ALA A 96 -1.40 12.90 13.00
N ALA A 97 -1.22 12.11 11.94
CA ALA A 97 -0.18 12.36 10.94
C ALA A 97 -0.47 13.66 10.15
N ILE A 98 -1.72 13.90 9.74
CA ILE A 98 -2.13 15.14 9.06
C ILE A 98 -1.94 16.35 9.98
N THR A 99 -2.36 16.27 11.24
CA THR A 99 -2.18 17.37 12.21
C THR A 99 -0.69 17.67 12.43
N LYS A 100 0.16 16.64 12.55
CA LYS A 100 1.60 16.83 12.71
C LYS A 100 2.22 17.46 11.45
N ALA A 101 1.90 16.96 10.27
CA ALA A 101 2.40 17.48 9.01
C ALA A 101 1.97 18.94 8.79
N ALA A 102 0.74 19.29 9.15
CA ALA A 102 0.23 20.66 9.05
C ALA A 102 0.89 21.63 10.05
N ASN A 103 1.52 21.13 11.13
CA ASN A 103 2.21 21.96 12.12
C ASN A 103 3.69 22.22 11.76
N GLU A 104 4.18 21.65 10.66
CA GLU A 104 5.58 21.74 10.27
C GLU A 104 5.75 22.76 9.13
N GLU A 105 6.46 23.86 9.40
CA GLU A 105 6.66 24.98 8.47
C GLU A 105 7.26 24.53 7.12
N GLN A 106 8.13 23.51 7.15
CA GLN A 106 8.74 22.96 5.94
C GLN A 106 7.68 22.39 4.98
N ASN A 107 6.61 21.78 5.48
CA ASN A 107 5.56 21.21 4.63
C ASN A 107 4.75 22.30 3.91
N TRP A 108 4.59 23.46 4.54
CA TRP A 108 3.95 24.63 3.90
C TRP A 108 4.81 25.20 2.78
N LYS A 109 6.15 25.28 2.99
CA LYS A 109 7.07 25.69 1.92
C LYS A 109 7.01 24.75 0.72
N ILE A 110 6.94 23.43 0.96
CA ILE A 110 6.78 22.45 -0.13
C ILE A 110 5.44 22.66 -0.84
N LEU A 111 4.34 22.90 -0.11
CA LEU A 111 3.04 23.16 -0.72
C LEU A 111 3.06 24.41 -1.59
N ASP A 112 3.67 25.50 -1.12
CA ASP A 112 3.78 26.75 -1.88
C ASP A 112 4.53 26.53 -3.21
N GLU A 113 5.63 25.77 -3.18
CA GLU A 113 6.37 25.40 -4.39
C GLU A 113 5.53 24.54 -5.35
N VAL A 114 4.77 23.57 -4.83
CA VAL A 114 3.87 22.74 -5.67
C VAL A 114 2.77 23.61 -6.30
N ILE A 115 2.23 24.59 -5.58
CA ILE A 115 1.24 25.54 -6.12
C ILE A 115 1.87 26.42 -7.21
N ALA A 116 3.10 26.89 -7.01
CA ALA A 116 3.82 27.69 -8.01
C ALA A 116 4.03 26.88 -9.31
N ILE A 117 4.49 25.63 -9.21
CA ILE A 117 4.67 24.73 -10.35
C ILE A 117 3.33 24.43 -11.04
N ALA A 118 2.27 24.22 -10.26
CA ALA A 118 0.93 23.98 -10.78
C ALA A 118 0.45 25.18 -11.64
N ALA A 119 0.70 26.40 -11.18
CA ALA A 119 0.36 27.62 -11.94
C ALA A 119 1.17 27.74 -13.24
N GLU A 120 2.48 27.46 -13.21
CA GLU A 120 3.35 27.50 -14.39
C GLU A 120 2.94 26.45 -15.43
N THR A 121 2.67 25.23 -14.97
CA THR A 121 2.32 24.09 -15.83
C THR A 121 0.85 24.06 -16.26
N LYS A 122 0.02 24.99 -15.74
CA LYS A 122 -1.44 25.03 -15.94
C LYS A 122 -2.12 23.71 -15.53
N ARG A 123 -1.63 23.09 -14.46
CA ARG A 123 -2.16 21.86 -13.88
C ARG A 123 -2.64 22.11 -12.46
N SER A 124 -3.36 21.15 -11.87
CA SER A 124 -3.68 21.24 -10.45
C SER A 124 -2.53 20.74 -9.57
N PRO A 125 -2.41 21.19 -8.31
CA PRO A 125 -1.41 20.66 -7.37
C PRO A 125 -1.44 19.14 -7.23
N VAL A 126 -2.63 18.54 -7.30
CA VAL A 126 -2.80 17.09 -7.22
C VAL A 126 -2.20 16.41 -8.45
N GLN A 127 -2.39 16.96 -9.63
CA GLN A 127 -1.81 16.43 -10.87
C GLN A 127 -0.28 16.49 -10.82
N VAL A 128 0.29 17.64 -10.42
CA VAL A 128 1.75 17.80 -10.24
C VAL A 128 2.28 16.75 -9.27
N THR A 129 1.63 16.57 -8.12
CA THR A 129 2.04 15.61 -7.09
C THR A 129 1.99 14.17 -7.59
N LEU A 130 0.88 13.76 -8.23
CA LEU A 130 0.71 12.38 -8.72
C LEU A 130 1.68 12.06 -9.86
N ASN A 131 1.92 13.00 -10.77
CA ASN A 131 2.91 12.83 -11.83
C ASN A 131 4.32 12.69 -11.24
N TRP A 132 4.68 13.55 -10.28
CA TRP A 132 5.97 13.47 -9.60
C TRP A 132 6.17 12.13 -8.87
N MET A 133 5.15 11.63 -8.17
CA MET A 133 5.19 10.33 -7.50
C MET A 133 5.38 9.18 -8.50
N SER A 134 4.69 9.23 -9.64
CA SER A 134 4.76 8.17 -10.66
C SER A 134 6.15 8.08 -11.33
N GLN A 135 6.96 9.13 -11.23
CA GLN A 135 8.33 9.16 -11.75
C GLN A 135 9.37 8.67 -10.74
N LYS A 136 8.99 8.37 -9.48
CA LYS A 136 9.93 7.91 -8.47
C LYS A 136 10.31 6.45 -8.67
N PRO A 137 11.63 6.12 -8.67
CA PRO A 137 12.07 4.73 -8.66
C PRO A 137 11.44 3.97 -7.48
N GLY A 138 10.91 2.78 -7.76
CA GLY A 138 10.27 1.91 -6.76
C GLY A 138 8.78 2.16 -6.54
N ILE A 139 8.19 3.24 -7.08
CA ILE A 139 6.73 3.43 -7.06
C ILE A 139 6.11 2.76 -8.29
N THR A 140 5.41 1.65 -8.09
CA THR A 140 4.74 0.93 -9.19
C THR A 140 3.37 1.50 -9.52
N SER A 141 2.61 1.95 -8.51
CA SER A 141 1.29 2.57 -8.70
C SER A 141 0.89 3.40 -7.48
N PRO A 142 0.61 4.70 -7.63
CA PRO A 142 0.02 5.49 -6.55
C PRO A 142 -1.44 5.06 -6.30
N LEU A 143 -1.81 4.88 -5.03
CA LEU A 143 -3.21 4.62 -4.64
C LEU A 143 -3.96 5.94 -4.46
N ILE A 144 -4.79 6.30 -5.43
CA ILE A 144 -5.60 7.53 -5.40
C ILE A 144 -6.98 7.29 -4.79
N GLY A 145 -7.49 8.28 -4.05
CA GLY A 145 -8.84 8.29 -3.52
C GLY A 145 -9.67 9.40 -4.15
N ALA A 146 -10.89 9.11 -4.55
CA ALA A 146 -11.84 10.10 -5.05
C ALA A 146 -13.24 9.81 -4.46
N ARG A 147 -13.93 10.87 -4.03
CA ARG A 147 -15.33 10.78 -3.57
C ARG A 147 -16.31 11.26 -4.62
N THR A 148 -15.82 11.95 -5.64
CA THR A 148 -16.63 12.45 -6.77
C THR A 148 -15.98 12.09 -8.10
N LYS A 149 -16.79 12.03 -9.16
CA LYS A 149 -16.31 11.82 -10.53
C LYS A 149 -15.34 12.91 -10.97
N ALA A 150 -15.59 14.17 -10.59
CA ALA A 150 -14.71 15.29 -10.91
C ALA A 150 -13.31 15.10 -10.31
N GLN A 151 -13.22 14.71 -9.03
CA GLN A 151 -11.95 14.38 -8.38
C GLN A 151 -11.24 13.21 -9.07
N LEU A 152 -11.97 12.17 -9.45
CA LEU A 152 -11.38 11.03 -10.15
C LEU A 152 -10.79 11.45 -11.51
N ILE A 153 -11.54 12.20 -12.30
CA ILE A 153 -11.09 12.69 -13.61
C ILE A 153 -9.87 13.61 -13.44
N GLU A 154 -9.90 14.52 -12.49
CA GLU A 154 -8.78 15.41 -12.18
C GLU A 154 -7.51 14.61 -11.85
N ASN A 155 -7.62 13.61 -10.97
CA ASN A 155 -6.51 12.74 -10.59
C ASN A 155 -5.95 11.96 -11.78
N LEU A 156 -6.82 11.39 -12.63
CA LEU A 156 -6.41 10.61 -13.80
C LEU A 156 -5.70 11.45 -14.86
N SER A 157 -6.09 12.72 -14.98
CA SER A 157 -5.46 13.68 -15.90
C SER A 157 -3.98 13.96 -15.55
N ALA A 158 -3.50 13.50 -14.38
CA ALA A 158 -2.07 13.53 -14.03
C ALA A 158 -1.20 12.65 -14.94
N LEU A 159 -1.79 11.69 -15.65
CA LEU A 159 -1.07 10.83 -16.61
C LEU A 159 -0.83 11.53 -17.96
N GLU A 160 -1.48 12.67 -18.20
CA GLU A 160 -1.43 13.41 -19.48
C GLU A 160 -0.43 14.58 -19.42
N PHE A 161 0.60 14.47 -18.59
CA PHE A 161 1.56 15.55 -18.31
C PHE A 161 2.40 15.95 -19.52
#